data_AF-A0A846PZT1-F1
#
_entry.id   AF-A0A846PZT1-F1
#
_cell.length_a   1.000
_cell.length_b   1.000
_cell.length_c   1.000
_cell.angle_alpha   90.00
_cell.angle_beta   90.00
_cell.angle_gamma   90.00
#
_symmetry.space_group_name_H-M   'P 1'
#
loop_
_entity.id
_entity.type
_entity.pdbx_description
1 polymer ?
#
loop_
_entity_poly.entity_id
_entity_poly.type
_entity_poly.pdbx_seq_one_letter_code
_entity_poly.pdbx_strand_id
1 'polypeptide(L)'
;MDGLLSIDFLIPFFFIFAIVYGALEISGVFKNKAVKAIIALALGFFAVSNADVVAFIHLVLPYAAIFFVVVFFIGFIAKPFKRKAGEPGRRDPFLLLVVLGLLLIIFAQLATPSSPFYPDISSTILGDETVLWGIGIVIVIFMFYYAYSQSRQQQ
;
A
#
# COMPACT_ATOMS: atom_id res chain seq x y z
N MET A 1 -17.78 26.04 -8.42
CA MET A 1 -18.19 24.64 -8.69
C MET A 1 -16.99 23.70 -8.46
N ASP A 2 -16.16 24.02 -7.48
CA ASP A 2 -14.78 23.50 -7.39
C ASP A 2 -14.64 22.41 -6.32
N GLY A 3 -15.74 22.04 -5.66
CA GLY A 3 -15.78 21.00 -4.62
C GLY A 3 -16.03 19.58 -5.12
N LEU A 4 -16.44 19.39 -6.38
CA LEU A 4 -16.79 18.06 -6.93
C LEU A 4 -15.56 17.27 -7.41
N LEU A 5 -14.46 17.98 -7.71
CA LEU A 5 -13.17 17.39 -8.09
C LEU A 5 -12.09 17.62 -7.03
N SER A 6 -12.46 18.00 -5.81
CA SER A 6 -11.48 18.11 -4.73
C SER A 6 -10.96 16.71 -4.37
N ILE A 7 -9.67 16.66 -4.01
CA ILE A 7 -9.02 15.42 -3.55
C ILE A 7 -9.79 14.84 -2.35
N ASP A 8 -10.39 15.70 -1.54
CA ASP A 8 -11.22 15.36 -0.38
C ASP A 8 -12.53 14.64 -0.77
N PHE A 9 -13.03 14.85 -1.99
CA PHE A 9 -14.22 14.19 -2.54
C PHE A 9 -13.86 12.90 -3.30
N LEU A 10 -12.80 12.94 -4.11
CA LEU A 10 -12.42 11.81 -4.97
C LEU A 10 -11.87 10.62 -4.17
N ILE A 11 -11.04 10.88 -3.15
CA ILE A 11 -10.40 9.80 -2.38
C ILE A 11 -11.46 8.89 -1.70
N PRO A 12 -12.42 9.43 -0.92
CA PRO A 12 -13.44 8.59 -0.29
C PRO A 12 -14.32 7.86 -1.29
N PHE A 13 -14.65 8.51 -2.42
CA PHE A 13 -15.43 7.91 -3.51
C PHE A 13 -14.75 6.65 -4.04
N PHE A 14 -13.49 6.78 -4.47
CA PHE A 14 -12.74 5.66 -5.05
C PHE A 14 -12.48 4.57 -4.03
N PHE A 15 -12.25 4.93 -2.76
CA PHE A 15 -12.04 3.96 -1.70
C PHE A 15 -13.28 3.09 -1.48
N ILE A 16 -14.46 3.69 -1.31
CA ILE A 16 -15.71 2.93 -1.16
C ILE A 16 -16.05 2.15 -2.41
N PHE A 17 -15.89 2.76 -3.59
CA PHE A 17 -16.07 2.06 -4.86
C PHE A 17 -15.22 0.79 -4.91
N ALA A 18 -13.92 0.88 -4.60
CA ALA A 18 -13.00 -0.25 -4.63
C ALA A 18 -13.37 -1.34 -3.62
N ILE A 19 -13.74 -0.96 -2.38
CA ILE A 19 -14.13 -1.91 -1.33
C ILE A 19 -15.43 -2.63 -1.70
N VAL A 20 -16.47 -1.88 -2.09
CA VAL A 20 -17.77 -2.44 -2.43
C VAL A 20 -17.65 -3.33 -3.67
N TYR A 21 -16.98 -2.85 -4.72
CA TYR A 21 -16.75 -3.63 -5.91
C TYR A 21 -15.96 -4.92 -5.61
N GLY A 22 -14.89 -4.81 -4.82
CA GLY A 22 -14.09 -5.97 -4.40
C GLY A 22 -14.91 -6.99 -3.59
N ALA A 23 -15.73 -6.52 -2.65
CA ALA A 23 -16.62 -7.38 -1.86
C ALA A 23 -17.67 -8.09 -2.73
N LEU A 24 -18.25 -7.38 -3.70
CA LEU A 24 -19.19 -7.97 -4.67
C LEU A 24 -18.50 -8.96 -5.63
N GLU A 25 -17.22 -8.76 -5.93
CA GLU A 25 -16.43 -9.70 -6.73
C GLU A 25 -16.17 -10.99 -5.95
N ILE A 26 -15.71 -10.89 -4.70
CA ILE A 26 -15.38 -12.04 -3.84
C ILE A 26 -16.63 -12.83 -3.45
N SER A 27 -17.74 -12.15 -3.14
CA SER A 27 -18.98 -12.81 -2.72
C SER A 27 -19.69 -13.58 -3.84
N GLY A 28 -19.37 -13.29 -5.11
CA GLY A 28 -19.94 -13.99 -6.26
C GLY A 28 -21.45 -13.81 -6.43
N VAL A 29 -22.09 -12.91 -5.68
CA VAL A 29 -23.56 -12.70 -5.66
C VAL A 29 -24.09 -12.32 -7.04
N PHE A 30 -23.31 -11.52 -7.80
CA PHE A 30 -23.65 -11.14 -9.16
C PHE A 30 -22.65 -11.72 -10.16
N LYS A 31 -23.13 -12.26 -11.27
CA LYS A 31 -22.26 -12.78 -12.35
C LYS A 31 -21.83 -11.69 -13.33
N ASN A 32 -22.63 -10.64 -13.48
CA ASN A 32 -22.36 -9.55 -14.43
C ASN A 32 -21.50 -8.46 -13.78
N LYS A 33 -20.34 -8.17 -14.38
CA LYS A 33 -19.39 -7.14 -13.93
C LYS A 33 -19.99 -5.72 -13.96
N ALA A 34 -20.84 -5.43 -14.94
CA ALA A 34 -21.49 -4.13 -15.06
C ALA A 34 -22.42 -3.84 -13.87
N VAL A 35 -23.16 -4.86 -13.41
CA VAL A 35 -24.06 -4.72 -12.26
C VAL A 35 -23.27 -4.41 -10.99
N LYS A 36 -22.14 -5.09 -10.76
CA LYS A 36 -21.25 -4.81 -9.62
C LYS A 36 -20.71 -3.39 -9.66
N ALA A 37 -20.27 -2.93 -10.83
CA ALA A 37 -19.75 -1.58 -11.02
C ALA A 37 -20.83 -0.52 -10.75
N ILE A 38 -22.05 -0.71 -11.24
CA ILE A 38 -23.17 0.23 -11.01
C ILE A 38 -23.51 0.31 -9.53
N ILE A 39 -23.58 -0.82 -8.83
CA ILE A 39 -23.86 -0.85 -7.38
C ILE A 39 -22.74 -0.14 -6.61
N ALA A 40 -21.49 -0.44 -6.92
CA ALA A 40 -20.33 0.21 -6.29
C ALA A 40 -20.30 1.72 -6.56
N LEU A 41 -20.69 2.15 -7.76
CA LEU A 41 -20.75 3.56 -8.15
C LEU A 41 -21.86 4.28 -7.40
N ALA A 42 -23.06 3.68 -7.32
CA ALA A 42 -24.19 4.23 -6.57
C ALA A 42 -23.85 4.38 -5.08
N LEU A 43 -23.23 3.37 -4.48
CA LEU A 43 -22.82 3.42 -3.08
C LEU A 43 -21.67 4.40 -2.84
N GLY A 44 -20.69 4.48 -3.74
CA GLY A 44 -19.63 5.49 -3.68
C GLY A 44 -20.21 6.90 -3.71
N PHE A 45 -21.13 7.17 -4.64
CA PHE A 45 -21.76 8.48 -4.76
C PHE A 45 -22.60 8.84 -3.53
N PHE A 46 -23.37 7.89 -3.02
CA PHE A 46 -24.15 8.08 -1.80
C PHE A 46 -23.26 8.38 -0.60
N ALA A 47 -22.14 7.66 -0.47
CA ALA A 47 -21.22 7.84 0.63
C ALA A 47 -20.53 9.21 0.63
N VAL A 48 -20.15 9.73 -0.54
CA VAL A 48 -19.51 11.04 -0.61
C VAL A 48 -20.53 12.19 -0.51
N SER A 49 -21.81 11.92 -0.73
CA SER A 49 -22.88 12.88 -0.49
C SER A 49 -23.09 13.20 1.00
N ASN A 50 -22.52 12.40 1.92
CA ASN A 50 -22.63 12.59 3.36
C ASN A 50 -21.27 12.96 3.98
N ALA A 51 -21.20 14.13 4.61
CA ALA A 51 -19.98 14.66 5.20
C ALA A 51 -19.44 13.80 6.35
N ASP A 52 -20.31 13.20 7.17
CA ASP A 52 -19.89 12.33 8.29
C ASP A 52 -19.22 11.06 7.78
N VAL A 53 -19.74 10.51 6.68
CA VAL A 53 -19.18 9.33 6.02
C VAL A 53 -17.82 9.66 5.42
N VAL A 54 -17.66 10.82 4.78
CA VAL A 54 -16.38 11.30 4.26
C VAL A 54 -15.35 11.47 5.37
N ALA A 55 -15.71 12.13 6.47
CA ALA A 55 -14.83 12.32 7.62
C ALA A 55 -14.40 10.98 8.23
N PHE A 56 -15.33 10.03 8.36
CA PHE A 56 -15.04 8.68 8.83
C PHE A 56 -14.06 7.95 7.90
N ILE A 57 -14.23 8.07 6.58
CA ILE A 57 -13.32 7.43 5.62
C ILE A 57 -11.92 8.01 5.75
N HIS A 58 -11.77 9.34 5.83
CA HIS A 58 -10.47 9.97 6.04
C HIS A 58 -9.79 9.52 7.33
N LEU A 59 -10.57 9.25 8.38
CA LEU A 59 -10.06 8.69 9.63
C LEU A 59 -9.61 7.22 9.46
N VAL A 60 -10.35 6.40 8.71
CA VAL A 60 -10.07 4.96 8.55
C VAL A 60 -8.99 4.66 7.51
N LEU A 61 -8.87 5.49 6.48
CA LEU A 61 -7.95 5.30 5.34
C LEU A 61 -6.49 5.03 5.75
N PRO A 62 -5.85 5.78 6.68
CA PRO A 62 -4.49 5.47 7.09
C PRO A 62 -4.37 4.09 7.73
N TYR A 63 -5.34 3.68 8.57
CA TYR A 63 -5.34 2.34 9.16
C TYR A 63 -5.55 1.24 8.11
N ALA A 64 -6.41 1.48 7.12
CA ALA A 64 -6.62 0.57 6.00
C ALA A 64 -5.34 0.41 5.15
N ALA A 65 -4.61 1.50 4.91
CA ALA A 65 -3.33 1.46 4.20
C ALA A 65 -2.30 0.61 4.95
N ILE A 66 -2.13 0.85 6.26
CA ILE A 66 -1.25 0.04 7.12
C ILE A 66 -1.67 -1.43 7.09
N PHE A 67 -2.97 -1.71 7.19
CA PHE A 67 -3.48 -3.08 7.10
C PHE A 67 -3.11 -3.74 5.77
N PHE A 68 -3.31 -3.07 4.64
CA PHE A 68 -2.93 -3.59 3.32
C PHE A 68 -1.44 -3.87 3.22
N VAL A 69 -0.59 -2.97 3.73
CA VAL A 69 0.85 -3.19 3.77
C VAL A 69 1.16 -4.45 4.59
N VAL A 70 0.62 -4.56 5.80
CA VAL A 70 0.93 -5.68 6.70
C VAL A 70 0.50 -6.99 6.06
N VAL A 71 -0.71 -7.07 5.50
CA VAL A 71 -1.19 -8.26 4.79
C VAL A 71 -0.30 -8.59 3.59
N PHE A 72 0.12 -7.59 2.82
CA PHE A 72 0.99 -7.77 1.67
C PHE A 72 2.39 -8.26 2.09
N PHE A 73 2.94 -7.73 3.18
CA PHE A 73 4.23 -8.11 3.74
C PHE A 73 4.19 -9.54 4.30
N ILE A 74 3.12 -9.91 5.02
CA ILE A 74 2.89 -11.29 5.47
C ILE A 74 2.79 -12.23 4.26
N GLY A 75 2.05 -11.85 3.22
CA GLY A 75 1.97 -12.62 1.97
C GLY A 75 3.33 -12.79 1.30
N PHE A 76 4.16 -11.75 1.30
CA PHE A 76 5.52 -11.77 0.77
C PHE A 76 6.45 -12.68 1.57
N ILE A 77 6.45 -12.58 2.90
CA ILE A 77 7.26 -13.45 3.79
C ILE A 77 6.77 -14.90 3.72
N ALA A 78 5.47 -15.14 3.58
CA ALA A 78 4.93 -16.49 3.46
C ALA A 78 5.23 -17.14 2.10
N LYS A 79 5.48 -16.37 1.04
CA LYS A 79 5.78 -16.87 -0.31
C LYS A 79 7.01 -17.79 -0.37
N PRO A 80 8.18 -17.49 0.27
CA PRO A 80 9.30 -18.42 0.35
C PRO A 80 9.01 -19.65 1.22
N PHE A 81 8.26 -19.54 2.32
CA PHE A 81 7.94 -20.69 3.19
C PHE A 81 6.92 -21.66 2.58
N LYS A 82 6.05 -21.18 1.68
CA LYS A 82 5.11 -22.03 0.93
C LYS A 82 5.74 -22.72 -0.29
N ARG A 83 7.01 -22.45 -0.62
CA ARG A 83 7.70 -23.20 -1.67
C ARG A 83 8.00 -24.61 -1.18
N LYS A 84 7.40 -25.61 -1.83
CA LYS A 84 7.89 -26.99 -1.73
C LYS A 84 9.34 -27.02 -2.17
N ALA A 85 10.20 -27.67 -1.38
CA ALA A 85 11.60 -27.86 -1.72
C ALA A 85 11.71 -28.54 -3.10
N GLY A 86 12.25 -27.83 -4.10
CA GLY A 86 12.53 -28.39 -5.43
C GLY A 86 11.98 -27.62 -6.64
N GLU A 87 11.08 -26.65 -6.48
CA GLU A 87 10.62 -25.84 -7.62
C GLU A 87 11.47 -24.55 -7.77
N PRO A 88 12.14 -24.32 -8.92
CA PRO A 88 12.81 -23.06 -9.21
C PRO A 88 11.75 -21.99 -9.48
N GLY A 89 11.13 -21.51 -8.41
CA GLY A 89 10.09 -20.50 -8.51
C GLY A 89 10.71 -19.20 -9.03
N ARG A 90 10.23 -18.73 -10.18
CA ARG A 90 10.40 -17.34 -10.62
C ARG A 90 10.07 -16.44 -9.43
N ARG A 91 11.09 -15.83 -8.84
CA ARG A 91 10.89 -14.74 -7.88
C ARG A 91 10.38 -13.59 -8.73
N ASP A 92 9.07 -13.35 -8.74
CA ASP A 92 8.46 -12.29 -9.54
C ASP A 92 9.09 -10.95 -9.16
N PRO A 93 9.94 -10.36 -10.04
CA PRO A 93 10.58 -9.09 -9.74
C PRO A 93 9.53 -7.97 -9.61
N PHE A 94 8.36 -8.14 -10.24
CA PHE A 94 7.21 -7.26 -10.11
C PHE A 94 6.65 -7.23 -8.67
N LEU A 95 6.49 -8.39 -8.03
CA LEU A 95 6.01 -8.45 -6.64
C LEU A 95 7.00 -7.78 -5.69
N LEU A 96 8.31 -8.00 -5.90
CA LEU A 96 9.37 -7.39 -5.09
C LEU A 96 9.40 -5.87 -5.25
N LEU A 97 9.23 -5.38 -6.48
CA LEU A 97 9.15 -3.95 -6.78
C LEU A 97 7.92 -3.29 -6.13
N VAL A 98 6.77 -3.97 -6.11
CA VAL A 98 5.56 -3.51 -5.42
C VAL A 98 5.76 -3.46 -3.90
N VAL A 99 6.37 -4.48 -3.29
CA VAL A 99 6.67 -4.47 -1.83
C VAL A 99 7.58 -3.31 -1.49
N LEU A 100 8.62 -3.11 -2.31
CA LEU A 100 9.60 -2.07 -2.07
C LEU A 100 9.03 -0.67 -2.23
N GLY A 101 8.19 -0.46 -3.26
CA GLY A 101 7.45 0.78 -3.46
C GLY A 101 6.54 1.09 -2.28
N LEU A 102 5.80 0.08 -1.77
CA LEU A 102 4.99 0.23 -0.56
C LEU A 102 5.85 0.61 0.66
N LEU A 103 6.99 -0.04 0.82
CA LEU A 103 7.89 0.20 1.95
C LEU A 103 8.46 1.62 1.91
N LEU A 104 8.88 2.10 0.73
CA LEU A 104 9.32 3.49 0.55
C LEU A 104 8.20 4.51 0.84
N ILE A 105 6.96 4.25 0.43
CA ILE A 105 5.82 5.13 0.72
C ILE A 105 5.60 5.24 2.24
N ILE A 106 5.69 4.12 2.96
CA ILE A 106 5.54 4.12 4.42
C ILE A 106 6.67 4.87 5.10
N PHE A 107 7.91 4.61 4.69
CA PHE A 107 9.07 5.32 5.21
C PHE A 107 8.96 6.83 4.95
N ALA A 108 8.47 7.24 3.78
CA ALA A 108 8.22 8.65 3.47
C ALA A 108 7.13 9.27 4.37
N GLN A 109 6.15 8.49 4.83
CA GLN A 109 5.15 8.99 5.79
C GLN A 109 5.68 9.06 7.22
N LEU A 110 6.44 8.05 7.67
CA LEU A 110 7.08 8.04 8.99
C LEU A 110 8.18 9.11 9.12
N ALA A 111 8.75 9.52 8.00
CA ALA A 111 9.73 10.61 7.90
C ALA A 111 9.23 12.00 8.24
N THR A 112 7.91 12.18 8.30
CA THR A 112 7.36 13.49 8.62
C THR A 112 7.51 13.76 10.13
N PRO A 113 8.03 14.94 10.52
CA PRO A 113 8.32 15.27 11.92
C PRO A 113 7.08 15.37 12.82
N SER A 114 5.88 15.20 12.26
CA SER A 114 4.60 15.19 12.98
C SER A 114 4.03 13.78 13.24
N SER A 115 4.73 12.71 12.83
CA SER A 115 4.22 11.35 13.05
C SER A 115 4.50 10.86 14.49
N PRO A 116 3.49 10.32 15.21
CA PRO A 116 3.67 9.80 16.58
C PRO A 116 4.49 8.49 16.64
N PHE A 117 5.01 8.02 15.51
CA PHE A 117 5.80 6.79 15.36
C PHE A 117 7.28 7.07 15.08
N TYR A 118 7.73 8.32 15.10
CA TYR A 118 9.16 8.64 15.08
C TYR A 118 9.74 8.32 16.46
N PRO A 119 10.60 7.29 16.62
CA PRO A 119 11.34 7.18 17.86
C PRO A 119 12.27 8.41 17.90
N ASP A 120 12.20 9.18 18.99
CA ASP A 120 13.02 10.37 19.26
C ASP A 120 14.49 9.98 19.47
N ILE A 121 15.06 9.32 18.47
CA ILE A 121 16.47 8.95 18.41
C ILE A 121 17.16 10.12 17.72
N SER A 122 17.37 11.15 18.53
CA SER A 122 18.37 12.19 18.36
C SER A 122 18.09 13.28 17.30
N SER A 123 17.29 14.26 17.71
CA SER A 123 17.43 15.66 17.25
C SER A 123 18.81 16.29 17.56
N THR A 124 19.79 15.52 18.07
CA THR A 124 21.06 16.03 18.59
C THR A 124 22.31 15.47 17.89
N ILE A 125 22.24 14.41 17.08
CA ILE A 125 23.47 13.77 16.54
C ILE A 125 23.46 13.57 15.02
N LEU A 126 22.31 13.34 14.38
CA LEU A 126 22.22 13.24 12.92
C LEU A 126 20.88 13.87 12.50
N GLY A 127 20.92 14.95 11.72
CA GLY A 127 19.71 15.64 11.28
C GLY A 127 18.72 14.67 10.62
N ASP A 128 17.42 14.87 10.84
CA ASP A 128 16.33 13.96 10.46
C ASP A 128 16.37 13.51 8.99
N GLU A 129 16.90 14.37 8.10
CA GLU A 129 17.12 14.06 6.67
C GLU A 129 18.22 13.01 6.44
N THR A 130 19.24 12.96 7.29
CA THR A 130 20.42 12.08 7.17
C THR A 130 20.07 10.63 7.49
N VAL A 131 19.19 10.41 8.47
CA VAL A 131 18.74 9.07 8.86
C VAL A 131 17.87 8.47 7.75
N LEU A 132 16.99 9.28 7.15
CA LEU A 132 16.16 8.85 6.02
C LEU A 132 16.97 8.54 4.77
N TRP A 133 17.93 9.40 4.43
CA TRP A 133 18.86 9.13 3.36
C TRP A 133 19.69 7.87 3.64
N GLY A 134 20.10 7.66 4.89
CA GLY A 134 20.83 6.47 5.32
C GLY A 134 20.02 5.19 5.11
N ILE A 135 18.76 5.17 5.53
CA ILE A 135 17.87 4.02 5.34
C ILE A 135 17.57 3.80 3.85
N GLY A 136 17.32 4.87 3.09
CA GLY A 136 17.14 4.81 1.64
C GLY A 136 18.35 4.22 0.91
N ILE A 137 19.57 4.66 1.26
CA ILE A 137 20.82 4.09 0.74
C ILE A 137 20.94 2.62 1.11
N VAL A 138 20.69 2.24 2.37
CA VAL A 138 20.80 0.85 2.81
C VAL A 138 19.85 -0.04 2.01
N ILE A 139 18.63 0.43 1.75
CA ILE A 139 17.64 -0.27 0.91
C ILE A 139 18.13 -0.41 -0.54
N VAL A 140 18.68 0.65 -1.13
CA VAL A 140 19.22 0.63 -2.51
C VAL A 140 20.44 -0.31 -2.61
N ILE A 141 21.32 -0.30 -1.61
CA ILE A 141 22.46 -1.23 -1.54
C ILE A 141 21.94 -2.67 -1.43
N PHE A 142 20.91 -2.91 -0.64
CA PHE A 142 20.28 -4.23 -0.53
C PHE A 142 19.66 -4.67 -1.87
N MET A 143 19.01 -3.76 -2.61
CA MET A 143 18.52 -4.04 -3.96
C MET A 143 19.65 -4.43 -4.91
N PHE A 144 20.74 -3.66 -4.93
CA PHE A 144 21.89 -3.92 -5.80
C PHE A 144 22.57 -5.24 -5.43
N TYR A 145 22.74 -5.53 -4.14
CA TYR A 145 23.27 -6.80 -3.68
C TYR A 145 22.39 -7.97 -4.10
N TYR A 146 21.06 -7.85 -3.94
CA TYR A 146 20.13 -8.91 -4.32
C TYR A 146 20.06 -9.12 -5.84
N ALA A 147 20.01 -8.03 -6.61
CA ALA A 147 20.04 -8.05 -8.07
C ALA A 147 21.37 -8.62 -8.62
N TYR A 148 22.49 -8.28 -7.98
CA TYR A 148 23.81 -8.81 -8.32
C TYR A 148 23.97 -10.30 -7.92
N SER A 149 23.37 -10.73 -6.81
CA SER A 149 23.34 -12.16 -6.44
C SER A 149 22.49 -12.99 -7.41
N GLN A 150 21.51 -12.37 -8.06
CA GLN A 150 20.63 -13.01 -9.03
C GLN A 150 21.29 -13.20 -10.40
N SER A 151 22.24 -12.33 -10.80
CA SER A 151 22.97 -12.49 -12.06
C SER A 151 23.97 -13.66 -12.04
N ARG A 152 24.48 -14.05 -10.86
CA ARG A 152 25.32 -15.26 -10.70
C ARG A 152 24.57 -16.59 -10.74
N GLN A 153 23.24 -16.61 -10.57
CA GLN A 153 22.44 -17.84 -10.64
C GLN A 153 21.93 -18.15 -12.07
N GLN A 154 22.27 -17.31 -13.05
CA GLN A 154 21.91 -17.49 -14.47
C GLN A 154 23.11 -17.86 -15.36
N GLN A 155 24.29 -18.10 -14.78
CA GLN A 155 25.45 -18.73 -15.43
C GLN A 155 25.64 -20.14 -14.88
#